data_AF-A0A9P6FRT0-F1
#
_entry.id   AF-A0A9P6FRT0-F1
#
_cell.length_a   1.000
_cell.length_b   1.000
_cell.length_c   1.000
_cell.angle_alpha   90.00
_cell.angle_beta   90.00
_cell.angle_gamma   90.00
#
_symmetry.space_group_name_H-M   'P 1'
#
loop_
_entity.id
_entity.type
_entity.pdbx_description
1 polymer ?
#
loop_
_entity_poly.entity_id
_entity_poly.type
_entity_poly.pdbx_seq_one_letter_code
_entity_poly.pdbx_strand_id
1 'polypeptide(L)'
;MSNSPQLSNRQRRILEREAEKNRERAAARQATTRTPFREGELLFVARHPPPDYTQALDFRQPPEVLLRNPKIQQRILKKGRISEYSDLFGVDQDPKETPQYAYLHEDHPGLVYIPAAFTPEAQRSLIRACLKDYSKHPNKCSLDTHYLVPESGLWQLHENVFTGKQTLDDPSVYVPKKAKTDDKAQGYGSDDDDNDAPEEGKKSQPSVKAPSVRSLVPIINGTPSVPDDVPKIDPEPSNQVPILPPAQLVRKMRWITLGYQYHWPSKTYHFDQNAPFPEELKTLSKAVVAAIDGVGPYPYAADDFVAEAGVVNYYQLKDRLMGHVDRSELNKDAPLVSFRQPSDSAWPNLY
;
A
#
# COMPACT_ATOMS: atom_id res chain seq x y z
N MET A 1 37.78 23.74 -19.87
CA MET A 1 38.22 23.04 -18.64
C MET A 1 38.01 23.98 -17.48
N SER A 2 36.98 23.75 -16.66
CA SER A 2 36.61 24.60 -15.53
C SER A 2 37.47 24.21 -14.31
N ASN A 3 38.37 25.09 -13.88
CA ASN A 3 39.17 24.91 -12.67
C ASN A 3 38.36 25.42 -11.47
N SER A 4 37.68 24.52 -10.76
CA SER A 4 37.15 24.84 -9.43
C SER A 4 38.33 25.04 -8.46
N PRO A 5 38.34 26.11 -7.65
CA PRO A 5 39.45 26.36 -6.72
C PRO A 5 39.51 25.25 -5.65
N GLN A 6 40.68 24.60 -5.53
CA GLN A 6 40.89 23.56 -4.54
C GLN A 6 40.94 24.18 -3.13
N LEU A 7 40.01 23.78 -2.26
CA LEU A 7 39.95 24.20 -0.86
C LEU A 7 41.24 23.81 -0.12
N SER A 8 41.79 24.77 0.63
CA SER A 8 42.94 24.56 1.52
C SER A 8 42.64 23.49 2.58
N ASN A 9 43.64 22.72 3.01
CA ASN A 9 43.53 21.72 4.07
C ASN A 9 42.91 22.29 5.37
N ARG A 10 43.14 23.58 5.66
CA ARG A 10 42.53 24.27 6.80
C ARG A 10 41.03 24.51 6.59
N GLN A 11 40.61 24.88 5.38
CA GLN A 11 39.20 25.12 5.03
C GLN A 11 38.41 23.81 5.02
N ARG A 12 39.00 22.71 4.52
CA ARG A 12 38.38 21.37 4.55
C ARG A 12 38.09 20.92 5.99
N ARG A 13 39.07 21.04 6.89
CA ARG A 13 38.90 20.70 8.32
C ARG A 13 37.85 21.54 9.03
N ILE A 14 37.67 22.81 8.66
CA ILE A 14 36.65 23.68 9.23
C ILE A 14 35.26 23.22 8.76
N LEU A 15 35.10 22.97 7.46
CA LEU A 15 33.84 22.46 6.88
C LEU A 15 33.46 21.09 7.45
N GLU A 16 34.43 20.18 7.64
CA GLU A 16 34.20 18.87 8.25
C GLU A 16 33.70 18.99 9.70
N ARG A 17 34.31 19.85 10.52
CA ARG A 17 33.84 20.10 11.90
C ARG A 17 32.48 20.76 11.95
N GLU A 18 32.18 21.65 11.02
CA GLU A 18 30.89 22.31 10.94
C GLU A 18 29.80 21.33 10.50
N ALA A 19 30.09 20.47 9.52
CA ALA A 19 29.22 19.37 9.12
C ALA A 19 29.01 18.34 10.24
N GLU A 20 30.04 18.02 11.03
CA GLU A 20 29.93 17.17 12.22
C GLU A 20 29.03 17.80 13.29
N LYS A 21 29.26 19.07 13.66
CA LYS A 21 28.39 19.79 14.60
C LYS A 21 26.95 19.93 14.10
N ASN A 22 26.75 20.12 12.80
CA ASN A 22 25.41 20.18 12.22
C ASN A 22 24.72 18.81 12.26
N ARG A 23 25.45 17.71 12.01
CA ARG A 23 24.94 16.34 12.19
C ARG A 23 24.58 16.05 13.64
N GLU A 24 25.42 16.44 14.60
CA GLU A 24 25.14 16.30 16.04
C GLU A 24 23.90 17.10 16.47
N ARG A 25 23.79 18.36 16.02
CA ARG A 25 22.60 19.20 16.30
C ARG A 25 21.35 18.64 15.65
N ALA A 26 21.43 18.11 14.43
CA ALA A 26 20.32 17.45 13.76
C ALA A 26 19.90 16.17 14.50
N ALA A 27 20.85 15.35 14.93
CA ALA A 27 20.59 14.14 15.72
C ALA A 27 19.95 14.47 17.08
N ALA A 28 20.44 15.50 17.80
CA ALA A 28 19.88 15.93 19.08
C ALA A 28 18.45 16.51 18.94
N ARG A 29 18.18 17.27 17.86
CA ARG A 29 16.83 17.75 17.54
C ARG A 29 15.88 16.62 17.16
N GLN A 30 16.38 15.61 16.43
CA GLN A 30 15.58 14.42 16.12
C GLN A 30 15.29 13.58 17.37
N ALA A 31 16.24 13.45 18.31
CA ALA A 31 16.03 12.70 19.54
C ALA A 31 14.96 13.34 20.45
N THR A 32 14.82 14.66 20.43
CA THR A 32 13.85 15.40 21.26
C THR A 32 12.44 15.49 20.66
N THR A 33 12.25 15.07 19.41
CA THR A 33 10.97 15.20 18.66
C THR A 33 10.35 13.86 18.25
N ARG A 34 10.96 12.73 18.62
CA ARG A 34 10.47 11.40 18.24
C ARG A 34 9.35 10.94 19.15
N THR A 35 8.26 10.48 18.55
CA THR A 35 7.16 9.83 19.25
C THR A 35 7.51 8.37 19.54
N PRO A 36 6.88 7.73 20.55
CA PRO A 36 7.09 6.31 20.81
C PRO A 36 6.84 5.41 19.59
N PHE A 37 5.85 5.76 18.76
CA PHE A 37 5.58 5.06 17.50
C PHE A 37 6.77 5.16 16.53
N ARG A 38 7.33 6.36 16.37
CA ARG A 38 8.48 6.57 15.49
C ARG A 38 9.74 5.86 15.99
N GLU A 39 9.93 5.78 17.31
CA GLU A 39 11.02 5.00 17.90
C GLU A 39 10.86 3.50 17.59
N GLY A 40 9.66 2.95 17.78
CA GLY A 40 9.35 1.56 17.42
C GLY A 40 9.55 1.28 15.93
N GLU A 41 9.07 2.17 15.05
CA GLU A 41 9.24 2.03 13.60
C GLU A 41 10.72 1.98 13.19
N LEU A 42 11.58 2.79 13.82
CA LEU A 42 13.02 2.83 13.50
C LEU A 42 13.75 1.52 13.80
N LEU A 43 13.27 0.72 14.76
CA LEU A 43 13.83 -0.62 15.05
C LEU A 43 13.71 -1.57 13.85
N PHE A 44 12.64 -1.41 13.06
CA PHE A 44 12.35 -2.26 11.89
C PHE A 44 12.91 -1.69 10.58
N VAL A 45 13.38 -0.44 10.59
CA VAL A 45 13.80 0.31 9.40
C VAL A 45 15.32 0.51 9.33
N ALA A 46 16.03 0.38 10.45
CA ALA A 46 17.47 0.57 10.53
C ALA A 46 18.23 -0.39 9.59
N ARG A 47 19.14 0.14 8.77
CA ARG A 47 20.06 -0.69 7.96
C ARG A 47 21.30 -1.09 8.76
N HIS A 48 21.73 -0.22 9.67
CA HIS A 48 22.92 -0.41 10.52
C HIS A 48 22.63 0.11 11.95
N PRO A 49 22.61 -0.77 12.97
CA PRO A 49 22.63 -2.23 12.85
C PRO A 49 21.42 -2.76 12.05
N PRO A 50 21.47 -4.00 11.52
CA PRO A 50 20.31 -4.63 10.91
C PRO A 50 19.10 -4.61 11.85
N PRO A 51 17.86 -4.63 11.32
CA PRO A 51 16.67 -4.63 12.15
C PRO A 51 16.65 -5.81 13.12
N ASP A 52 16.25 -5.54 14.36
CA ASP A 52 16.03 -6.56 15.38
C ASP A 52 14.55 -6.97 15.41
N TYR A 53 14.27 -8.23 15.04
CA TYR A 53 12.92 -8.79 14.99
C TYR A 53 12.55 -9.61 16.23
N THR A 54 13.40 -9.64 17.28
CA THR A 54 13.15 -10.46 18.49
C THR A 54 11.84 -10.14 19.19
N GLN A 55 11.37 -8.90 19.08
CA GLN A 55 10.08 -8.46 19.64
C GLN A 55 8.92 -8.54 18.65
N ALA A 56 9.16 -8.94 17.39
CA ALA A 56 8.12 -9.06 16.39
C ALA A 56 7.29 -10.34 16.60
N LEU A 57 5.97 -10.21 16.50
CA LEU A 57 5.05 -11.34 16.48
C LEU A 57 5.09 -12.02 15.11
N ASP A 58 5.51 -13.28 15.07
CA ASP A 58 5.52 -14.10 13.85
C ASP A 58 4.43 -15.16 13.88
N PHE A 59 3.26 -14.83 13.35
CA PHE A 59 2.09 -15.70 13.30
C PHE A 59 2.24 -16.95 12.39
N ARG A 60 3.41 -17.14 11.77
CA ARG A 60 3.77 -18.40 11.09
C ARG A 60 4.33 -19.45 12.07
N GLN A 61 4.70 -19.04 13.27
CA GLN A 61 5.19 -19.95 14.30
C GLN A 61 4.05 -20.79 14.87
N PRO A 62 4.36 -21.99 15.41
CA PRO A 62 3.37 -22.82 16.09
C PRO A 62 2.67 -22.09 17.25
N PRO A 63 1.39 -22.42 17.56
CA PRO A 63 0.65 -21.79 18.64
C PRO A 63 1.38 -21.81 19.99
N GLU A 64 2.14 -22.86 20.29
CA GLU A 64 2.88 -23.03 21.55
C GLU A 64 4.00 -22.00 21.72
N VAL A 65 4.47 -21.39 20.62
CA VAL A 65 5.46 -20.31 20.67
C VAL A 65 4.77 -18.95 20.78
N LEU A 66 3.73 -18.72 19.97
CA LEU A 66 2.95 -17.48 19.99
C LEU A 66 2.31 -17.20 21.35
N LEU A 67 1.73 -18.24 21.96
CA LEU A 67 1.02 -18.15 23.24
C LEU A 67 1.95 -18.01 24.46
N ARG A 68 3.28 -18.03 24.27
CA ARG A 68 4.21 -17.62 25.33
C ARG A 68 4.11 -16.13 25.64
N ASN A 69 3.66 -15.33 24.68
CA ASN A 69 3.34 -13.94 24.93
C ASN A 69 1.95 -13.85 25.59
N PRO A 70 1.85 -13.40 26.86
CA PRO A 70 0.58 -13.38 27.60
C PRO A 70 -0.47 -12.44 26.98
N LYS A 71 -0.05 -11.50 26.13
CA LYS A 71 -0.93 -10.56 25.44
C LYS A 71 -1.60 -11.17 24.21
N ILE A 72 -1.19 -12.36 23.77
CA ILE A 72 -1.77 -13.06 22.62
C ILE A 72 -2.84 -14.03 23.10
N GLN A 73 -4.01 -13.90 22.50
CA GLN A 73 -5.14 -14.78 22.78
C GLN A 73 -5.51 -15.54 21.52
N GLN A 74 -5.58 -16.87 21.62
CA GLN A 74 -6.14 -17.72 20.58
C GLN A 74 -7.65 -17.87 20.81
N ARG A 75 -8.43 -17.78 19.73
CA ARG A 75 -9.90 -17.92 19.74
C ARG A 75 -10.34 -18.80 18.58
N ILE A 76 -11.27 -19.71 18.86
CA ILE A 76 -11.90 -20.54 17.83
C ILE A 76 -12.86 -19.69 17.01
N LEU A 77 -12.88 -19.87 15.69
CA LEU A 77 -13.91 -19.32 14.81
C LEU A 77 -15.24 -20.05 15.04
N LYS A 78 -16.15 -19.44 15.81
CA LYS A 78 -17.37 -20.11 16.32
C LYS A 78 -18.41 -20.37 15.24
N LYS A 79 -18.36 -19.63 14.13
CA LYS A 79 -19.32 -19.71 13.02
C LYS A 79 -18.84 -20.63 11.90
N GLY A 80 -17.89 -21.53 12.19
CA GLY A 80 -17.28 -22.41 11.19
C GLY A 80 -15.99 -21.85 10.62
N ARG A 81 -15.34 -22.65 9.78
CA ARG A 81 -14.08 -22.29 9.10
C ARG A 81 -14.36 -21.29 7.98
N ILE A 82 -13.40 -20.40 7.68
CA ILE A 82 -13.53 -19.49 6.52
C ILE A 82 -13.68 -20.26 5.19
N SER A 83 -13.12 -21.47 5.11
CA SER A 83 -13.23 -22.37 3.95
C SER A 83 -14.65 -22.89 3.72
N GLU A 84 -15.53 -22.85 4.71
CA GLU A 84 -16.94 -23.21 4.54
C GLU A 84 -17.73 -22.12 3.79
N TYR A 85 -17.20 -20.89 3.75
CA TYR A 85 -17.82 -19.75 3.07
C TYR A 85 -17.28 -19.52 1.65
N SER A 86 -16.09 -20.06 1.32
CA SER A 86 -15.50 -19.97 -0.01
C SER A 86 -14.40 -21.01 -0.22
N ASP A 87 -14.42 -21.70 -1.36
CA ASP A 87 -13.42 -22.71 -1.76
C ASP A 87 -12.03 -22.10 -2.05
N LEU A 88 -11.92 -20.78 -2.09
CA LEU A 88 -10.65 -20.06 -2.21
C LEU A 88 -9.87 -20.04 -0.89
N PHE A 89 -10.55 -20.33 0.23
CA PHE A 89 -9.94 -20.45 1.54
C PHE A 89 -9.67 -21.91 1.90
N GLY A 90 -8.62 -22.12 2.69
CA GLY A 90 -8.21 -23.43 3.18
C GLY A 90 -6.76 -23.76 2.86
N VAL A 91 -6.24 -24.77 3.55
CA VAL A 91 -4.95 -25.39 3.26
C VAL A 91 -5.23 -26.88 3.09
N ASP A 92 -4.75 -27.49 2.00
CA ASP A 92 -5.10 -28.86 1.54
C ASP A 92 -4.78 -30.00 2.52
N GLN A 93 -4.30 -29.70 3.73
CA GLN A 93 -3.74 -30.68 4.66
C GLN A 93 -4.42 -30.74 6.03
N ASP A 94 -5.40 -29.86 6.32
CA ASP A 94 -6.13 -29.94 7.59
C ASP A 94 -7.30 -30.94 7.51
N PRO A 95 -7.41 -31.88 8.46
CA PRO A 95 -8.64 -32.68 8.60
C PRO A 95 -9.82 -31.73 8.74
N LYS A 96 -10.92 -31.99 8.01
CA LYS A 96 -12.14 -31.14 8.04
C LYS A 96 -12.71 -30.90 9.44
N GLU A 97 -12.32 -31.73 10.41
CA GLU A 97 -12.77 -31.69 11.80
C GLU A 97 -11.90 -30.81 12.72
N THR A 98 -10.78 -30.24 12.25
CA THR A 98 -9.96 -29.36 13.09
C THR A 98 -10.60 -27.97 13.21
N PRO A 99 -10.78 -27.43 14.43
CA PRO A 99 -11.24 -26.06 14.59
C PRO A 99 -10.21 -25.10 14.00
N GLN A 100 -10.70 -24.09 13.28
CA GLN A 100 -9.85 -22.99 12.82
C GLN A 100 -9.80 -21.90 13.88
N TYR A 101 -8.62 -21.29 14.04
CA TYR A 101 -8.36 -20.29 15.06
C TYR A 101 -8.00 -18.94 14.47
N ALA A 102 -8.35 -17.88 15.19
CA ALA A 102 -7.83 -16.54 15.04
C ALA A 102 -7.03 -16.13 16.28
N TYR A 103 -6.12 -15.18 16.09
CA TYR A 103 -5.32 -14.58 17.16
C TYR A 103 -5.73 -13.13 17.38
N LEU A 104 -5.80 -12.76 18.65
CA LEU A 104 -6.12 -11.40 19.12
C LEU A 104 -4.96 -10.91 19.99
N HIS A 105 -4.84 -9.58 20.09
CA HIS A 105 -3.87 -8.94 20.97
C HIS A 105 -4.60 -8.12 22.04
N GLU A 106 -4.23 -8.31 23.31
CA GLU A 106 -4.88 -7.67 24.46
C GLU A 106 -4.87 -6.13 24.37
N ASP A 107 -3.72 -5.54 24.02
CA ASP A 107 -3.59 -4.07 23.89
C ASP A 107 -4.29 -3.50 22.64
N HIS A 108 -4.77 -4.34 21.73
CA HIS A 108 -5.37 -3.94 20.46
C HIS A 108 -6.71 -4.64 20.22
N PRO A 109 -7.74 -4.33 21.03
CA PRO A 109 -9.06 -4.91 20.86
C PRO A 109 -9.63 -4.52 19.49
N GLY A 110 -10.16 -5.51 18.78
CA GLY A 110 -10.65 -5.36 17.39
C GLY A 110 -9.65 -5.83 16.33
N LEU A 111 -8.35 -5.96 16.65
CA LEU A 111 -7.39 -6.62 15.77
C LEU A 111 -7.60 -8.13 15.80
N VAL A 112 -7.94 -8.71 14.66
CA VAL A 112 -8.10 -10.16 14.47
C VAL A 112 -7.15 -10.62 13.37
N TYR A 113 -6.33 -11.62 13.67
CA TYR A 113 -5.39 -12.20 12.73
C TYR A 113 -5.74 -13.67 12.44
N ILE A 114 -5.93 -14.01 11.16
CA ILE A 114 -6.15 -15.40 10.70
C ILE A 114 -4.94 -15.81 9.85
N PRO A 115 -4.12 -16.77 10.29
CA PRO A 115 -2.97 -17.24 9.50
C PRO A 115 -3.43 -18.10 8.31
N ALA A 116 -2.62 -18.08 7.24
CA ALA A 116 -2.70 -19.03 6.12
C ALA A 116 -4.13 -19.28 5.60
N ALA A 117 -4.87 -18.21 5.33
CA ALA A 117 -6.28 -18.31 5.00
C ALA A 117 -6.54 -18.94 3.62
N PHE A 118 -5.66 -18.72 2.64
CA PHE A 118 -5.90 -19.03 1.23
C PHE A 118 -5.21 -20.30 0.76
N THR A 119 -5.87 -21.00 -0.17
CA THR A 119 -5.26 -22.10 -0.93
C THR A 119 -4.12 -21.59 -1.82
N PRO A 120 -3.09 -22.40 -2.12
CA PRO A 120 -2.04 -22.05 -3.08
C PRO A 120 -2.56 -21.52 -4.42
N GLU A 121 -3.62 -22.14 -4.94
CA GLU A 121 -4.25 -21.79 -6.20
C GLU A 121 -4.94 -20.42 -6.11
N ALA A 122 -5.67 -20.16 -5.02
CA ALA A 122 -6.29 -18.87 -4.77
C ALA A 122 -5.25 -17.75 -4.63
N GLN A 123 -4.14 -18.00 -3.94
CA GLN A 123 -3.04 -17.02 -3.83
C GLN A 123 -2.51 -16.62 -5.22
N ARG A 124 -2.21 -17.61 -6.07
CA ARG A 124 -1.75 -17.35 -7.45
C ARG A 124 -2.81 -16.62 -8.29
N SER A 125 -4.08 -17.01 -8.15
CA SER A 125 -5.19 -16.37 -8.87
C SER A 125 -5.35 -14.91 -8.47
N LEU A 126 -5.35 -14.61 -7.17
CA LEU A 126 -5.48 -13.26 -6.64
C LEU A 126 -4.29 -12.38 -7.03
N ILE A 127 -3.06 -12.91 -6.97
CA ILE A 127 -1.86 -12.18 -7.43
C ILE A 127 -1.99 -11.83 -8.92
N ARG A 128 -2.42 -12.80 -9.74
CA ARG A 128 -2.67 -12.58 -11.17
C ARG A 128 -3.74 -11.51 -11.38
N ALA A 129 -4.87 -11.60 -10.67
CA ALA A 129 -5.96 -10.64 -10.79
C ALA A 129 -5.51 -9.23 -10.41
N CYS A 130 -4.76 -9.06 -9.32
CA CYS A 130 -4.17 -7.78 -8.92
C CYS A 130 -3.34 -7.16 -10.06
N LEU A 131 -2.39 -7.93 -10.60
CA LEU A 131 -1.47 -7.44 -11.63
C LEU A 131 -2.14 -7.21 -12.99
N LYS A 132 -3.07 -8.09 -13.38
CA LYS A 132 -3.63 -8.15 -14.74
C LYS A 132 -5.00 -7.49 -14.85
N ASP A 133 -5.93 -7.79 -13.95
CA ASP A 133 -7.34 -7.47 -14.14
C ASP A 133 -7.74 -6.21 -13.37
N TYR A 134 -7.28 -6.07 -12.14
CA TYR A 134 -7.57 -4.90 -11.31
C TYR A 134 -6.84 -3.66 -11.80
N SER A 135 -5.74 -3.81 -12.55
CA SER A 135 -5.00 -2.69 -13.17
C SER A 135 -5.65 -2.13 -14.44
N LYS A 136 -6.76 -2.73 -14.91
CA LYS A 136 -7.52 -2.26 -16.07
C LYS A 136 -8.47 -1.14 -15.68
N HIS A 137 -8.81 -0.31 -16.67
CA HIS A 137 -9.94 0.62 -16.51
C HIS A 137 -11.24 -0.17 -16.27
N PRO A 138 -12.19 0.38 -15.47
CA PRO A 138 -12.24 1.76 -14.96
C PRO A 138 -11.52 2.00 -13.63
N ASN A 139 -10.82 1.00 -13.05
CA ASN A 139 -10.06 1.24 -11.82
C ASN A 139 -8.93 2.25 -12.06
N LYS A 140 -8.66 3.10 -11.07
CA LYS A 140 -7.50 4.02 -11.11
C LYS A 140 -6.29 3.37 -10.44
N CYS A 141 -5.11 3.72 -10.90
CA CYS A 141 -3.82 3.31 -10.36
C CYS A 141 -2.85 4.49 -10.21
N SER A 142 -1.75 4.25 -9.50
CA SER A 142 -0.73 5.27 -9.24
C SER A 142 -0.07 5.87 -10.48
N LEU A 143 -0.19 5.20 -11.64
CA LEU A 143 0.43 5.63 -12.88
C LEU A 143 -0.46 6.57 -13.70
N ASP A 144 -1.77 6.57 -13.45
CA ASP A 144 -2.73 7.39 -14.19
C ASP A 144 -2.47 8.88 -14.04
N THR A 145 -1.84 9.33 -12.95
CA THR A 145 -1.45 10.74 -12.80
C THR A 145 -0.49 11.20 -13.90
N HIS A 146 0.38 10.31 -14.39
CA HIS A 146 1.51 10.70 -15.23
C HIS A 146 1.47 10.11 -16.65
N TYR A 147 0.83 8.97 -16.82
CA TYR A 147 0.83 8.20 -18.06
C TYR A 147 -0.59 8.06 -18.62
N LEU A 148 -0.68 7.93 -19.94
CA LEU A 148 -1.90 7.50 -20.64
C LEU A 148 -1.96 5.97 -20.61
N VAL A 149 -2.27 5.42 -19.43
CA VAL A 149 -2.40 3.97 -19.23
C VAL A 149 -3.51 3.43 -20.14
N PRO A 150 -3.26 2.35 -20.91
CA PRO A 150 -4.28 1.80 -21.81
C PRO A 150 -5.44 1.17 -21.01
N GLU A 151 -6.64 1.21 -21.57
CA GLU A 151 -7.83 0.58 -20.95
C GLU A 151 -7.67 -0.91 -20.69
N SER A 152 -6.90 -1.61 -21.54
CA SER A 152 -6.54 -3.02 -21.38
C SER A 152 -5.58 -3.31 -20.23
N GLY A 153 -5.08 -2.28 -19.54
CA GLY A 153 -4.07 -2.37 -18.49
C GLY A 153 -2.66 -2.59 -19.05
N LEU A 154 -1.67 -2.44 -18.16
CA LEU A 154 -0.24 -2.56 -18.51
C LEU A 154 0.21 -4.01 -18.72
N TRP A 155 -0.48 -4.97 -18.09
CA TRP A 155 -0.06 -6.37 -18.14
C TRP A 155 -0.15 -6.95 -19.55
N GLN A 156 -1.15 -6.56 -20.34
CA GLN A 156 -1.27 -7.06 -21.72
C GLN A 156 -0.09 -6.59 -22.59
N LEU A 157 0.32 -5.33 -22.46
CA LEU A 157 1.49 -4.80 -23.15
C LEU A 157 2.77 -5.52 -22.69
N HIS A 158 2.91 -5.74 -21.39
CA HIS A 158 4.02 -6.51 -20.83
C HIS A 158 4.08 -7.94 -21.39
N GLU A 159 2.95 -8.64 -21.41
CA GLU A 159 2.83 -10.01 -21.91
C GLU A 159 3.14 -10.09 -23.41
N ASN A 160 2.69 -9.13 -24.21
CA ASN A 160 2.99 -9.08 -25.65
C ASN A 160 4.50 -8.97 -25.90
N VAL A 161 5.19 -8.12 -25.14
CA VAL A 161 6.66 -7.99 -25.24
C VAL A 161 7.35 -9.26 -24.74
N PHE A 162 6.92 -9.78 -23.59
CA PHE A 162 7.51 -10.97 -22.98
C PHE A 162 7.37 -12.22 -23.87
N THR A 163 6.25 -12.36 -24.58
CA THR A 163 5.98 -13.48 -25.50
C THR A 163 6.49 -13.25 -26.92
N GLY A 164 7.14 -12.11 -27.20
CA GLY A 164 7.68 -11.78 -28.51
C GLY A 164 6.64 -11.39 -29.57
N LYS A 165 5.39 -11.13 -29.19
CA LYS A 165 4.35 -10.60 -30.10
C LYS A 165 4.63 -9.15 -30.51
N GLN A 166 5.30 -8.39 -29.63
CA GLN A 166 5.79 -7.03 -29.89
C GLN A 166 7.25 -6.93 -29.42
N THR A 167 8.02 -6.02 -29.99
CA THR A 167 9.43 -5.80 -29.62
C THR A 167 9.61 -4.45 -28.96
N LEU A 168 10.69 -4.27 -28.19
CA LEU A 168 11.02 -2.97 -27.60
C LEU A 168 11.48 -1.94 -28.63
N ASP A 169 11.71 -2.35 -29.88
CA ASP A 169 11.99 -1.43 -30.99
C ASP A 169 10.72 -0.75 -31.52
N ASP A 170 9.53 -1.28 -31.19
CA ASP A 170 8.24 -0.71 -31.54
C ASP A 170 7.85 0.41 -30.56
N PRO A 171 7.80 1.69 -31.00
CA PRO A 171 7.43 2.80 -30.13
C PRO A 171 6.03 2.68 -29.53
N SER A 172 5.12 1.91 -30.15
CA SER A 172 3.75 1.70 -29.66
C SER A 172 3.68 0.89 -28.36
N VAL A 173 4.75 0.19 -28.01
CA VAL A 173 4.88 -0.56 -26.75
C VAL A 173 5.03 0.37 -25.55
N TYR A 174 5.55 1.59 -25.76
CA TYR A 174 5.79 2.55 -24.69
C TYR A 174 4.51 3.31 -24.35
N VAL A 175 4.22 3.43 -23.06
CA VAL A 175 3.04 4.15 -22.60
C VAL A 175 3.30 5.65 -22.65
N PRO A 176 2.51 6.44 -23.41
CA PRO A 176 2.74 7.87 -23.52
C PRO A 176 2.55 8.62 -22.20
N LYS A 177 3.23 9.76 -22.05
CA LYS A 177 3.07 10.65 -20.90
C LYS A 177 1.89 11.61 -21.11
N LYS A 178 1.21 12.00 -20.02
CA LYS A 178 0.19 13.06 -20.04
C LYS A 178 0.81 14.45 -20.15
N ALA A 179 1.97 14.66 -19.56
CA ALA A 179 2.74 15.88 -19.66
C ALA A 179 3.24 16.11 -21.10
N LYS A 180 2.94 17.29 -21.68
CA LYS A 180 3.56 17.75 -22.93
C LYS A 180 5.01 18.16 -22.63
N THR A 181 5.99 17.60 -23.32
CA THR A 181 7.40 17.94 -23.13
C THR A 181 7.73 19.32 -23.70
N ASP A 182 8.37 20.17 -22.90
CA ASP A 182 9.36 21.11 -23.42
C ASP A 182 10.69 20.34 -23.56
N ASP A 183 11.31 20.38 -24.73
CA ASP A 183 12.47 19.57 -25.17
C ASP A 183 13.80 19.85 -24.40
N LYS A 184 13.76 20.31 -23.14
CA LYS A 184 14.94 20.68 -22.34
C LYS A 184 15.11 19.94 -21.02
N ALA A 185 14.31 18.92 -20.72
CA ALA A 185 14.52 18.11 -19.51
C ALA A 185 15.67 17.11 -19.71
N GLN A 186 16.89 17.53 -19.34
CA GLN A 186 18.03 16.63 -19.17
C GLN A 186 17.72 15.62 -18.05
N GLY A 187 17.98 14.35 -18.35
CA GLY A 187 17.48 13.19 -17.62
C GLY A 187 17.99 13.04 -16.19
N TYR A 188 17.19 12.31 -15.40
CA TYR A 188 17.71 11.61 -14.22
C TYR A 188 18.21 10.24 -14.64
N GLY A 189 19.54 10.10 -14.61
CA GLY A 189 20.20 8.82 -14.47
C GLY A 189 20.37 8.46 -13.00
N SER A 190 20.45 7.15 -12.79
CA SER A 190 20.77 6.37 -11.59
C SER A 190 19.82 6.39 -10.39
N ASP A 191 19.35 5.18 -10.08
CA ASP A 191 19.15 4.70 -8.73
C ASP A 191 20.33 5.12 -7.81
N ASP A 192 20.03 5.29 -6.53
CA ASP A 192 20.91 5.67 -5.43
C ASP A 192 21.17 7.18 -5.27
N ASP A 193 20.38 7.81 -4.39
CA ASP A 193 20.92 8.84 -3.49
C ASP A 193 20.06 8.94 -2.21
N ASP A 194 20.57 8.32 -1.15
CA ASP A 194 20.28 8.67 0.23
C ASP A 194 20.82 10.10 0.46
N ASN A 195 19.98 11.13 0.33
CA ASN A 195 20.30 12.49 0.75
C ASN A 195 19.17 13.07 1.59
N ASP A 196 19.24 12.84 2.91
CA ASP A 196 18.64 13.68 3.94
C ASP A 196 19.39 15.03 3.96
N ALA A 197 19.04 15.93 3.03
CA ALA A 197 19.43 17.33 3.05
C ALA A 197 18.18 18.22 3.23
N PRO A 198 18.25 19.28 4.04
CA PRO A 198 17.08 20.11 4.34
C PRO A 198 16.62 20.88 3.09
N GLU A 199 15.34 20.73 2.72
CA GLU A 199 14.67 21.50 1.67
C GLU A 199 14.60 22.99 2.05
N GLU A 200 15.53 23.81 1.57
CA GLU A 200 15.33 25.25 1.44
C GLU A 200 14.98 25.60 -0.01
N GLY A 201 13.78 26.19 -0.22
CA GLY A 201 13.43 26.87 -1.46
C GLY A 201 12.33 26.22 -2.32
N LYS A 202 11.16 25.89 -1.75
CA LYS A 202 9.95 25.67 -2.57
C LYS A 202 9.34 27.03 -2.95
N LYS A 203 9.34 27.33 -4.26
CA LYS A 203 8.47 28.36 -4.85
C LYS A 203 7.01 27.99 -4.53
N SER A 204 6.28 28.96 -4.02
CA SER A 204 4.89 28.85 -3.58
C SER A 204 3.96 28.40 -4.71
N GLN A 205 3.48 27.16 -4.63
CA GLN A 205 2.20 26.79 -5.21
C GLN A 205 1.07 27.44 -4.40
N PRO A 206 -0.06 27.82 -5.02
CA PRO A 206 -1.19 28.37 -4.28
C PRO A 206 -1.70 27.29 -3.30
N SER A 207 -1.66 27.61 -2.02
CA SER A 207 -2.18 26.76 -0.96
C SER A 207 -3.69 26.69 -1.08
N VAL A 208 -4.21 25.64 -1.70
CA VAL A 208 -5.59 25.23 -1.48
C VAL A 208 -5.68 24.89 0.00
N LYS A 209 -6.26 25.78 0.80
CA LYS A 209 -6.47 25.56 2.23
C LYS A 209 -7.24 24.25 2.38
N ALA A 210 -6.59 23.24 2.98
CA ALA A 210 -7.27 22.01 3.35
C ALA A 210 -8.49 22.38 4.22
N PRO A 211 -9.71 21.94 3.87
CA PRO A 211 -10.89 22.27 4.65
C PRO A 211 -10.70 21.74 6.09
N SER A 212 -10.75 22.66 7.06
CA SER A 212 -10.46 22.40 8.47
C SER A 212 -11.59 21.69 9.22
N VAL A 213 -12.71 21.40 8.54
CA VAL A 213 -13.85 20.68 9.09
C VAL A 213 -14.36 19.72 8.02
N ARG A 214 -14.21 18.41 8.27
CA ARG A 214 -14.86 17.38 7.44
C ARG A 214 -16.34 17.36 7.81
N SER A 215 -17.19 17.88 6.94
CA SER A 215 -18.64 17.73 7.05
C SER A 215 -19.00 16.24 7.03
N LEU A 216 -19.88 15.81 7.93
CA LEU A 216 -20.46 14.46 7.87
C LEU A 216 -21.24 14.35 6.57
N VAL A 217 -20.92 13.36 5.74
CA VAL A 217 -21.62 13.11 4.48
C VAL A 217 -22.99 12.51 4.81
N PRO A 218 -24.12 13.19 4.50
CA PRO A 218 -25.42 12.60 4.69
C PRO A 218 -25.59 11.37 3.80
N ILE A 219 -26.23 10.33 4.32
CA ILE A 219 -26.61 9.14 3.55
C ILE A 219 -28.09 9.30 3.21
N ILE A 220 -28.42 9.41 1.92
CA ILE A 220 -29.81 9.52 1.42
C ILE A 220 -30.12 8.23 0.66
N ASN A 221 -31.15 7.50 1.09
CA ASN A 221 -31.56 6.21 0.49
C ASN A 221 -30.43 5.16 0.38
N GLY A 222 -29.50 5.14 1.35
CA GLY A 222 -28.37 4.21 1.36
C GLY A 222 -27.18 4.66 0.51
N THR A 223 -27.22 5.84 -0.10
CA THR A 223 -26.09 6.40 -0.88
C THR A 223 -25.52 7.64 -0.19
N PRO A 224 -24.20 7.76 -0.05
CA PRO A 224 -23.57 8.97 0.45
C PRO A 224 -23.79 10.14 -0.52
N SER A 225 -24.49 11.20 -0.08
CA SER A 225 -24.63 12.45 -0.82
C SER A 225 -23.55 13.42 -0.36
N VAL A 226 -22.46 13.54 -1.11
CA VAL A 226 -21.39 14.52 -0.81
C VAL A 226 -21.88 15.92 -1.19
N PRO A 227 -21.76 16.92 -0.29
CA PRO A 227 -21.99 18.31 -0.67
C PRO A 227 -21.00 18.72 -1.78
N ASP A 228 -21.51 19.27 -2.88
CA ASP A 228 -20.79 19.62 -4.13
C ASP A 228 -19.72 20.73 -3.98
N ASP A 229 -19.39 21.17 -2.76
CA ASP A 229 -18.76 22.48 -2.57
C ASP A 229 -17.24 22.53 -2.79
N VAL A 230 -16.57 21.44 -3.18
CA VAL A 230 -15.17 21.51 -3.65
C VAL A 230 -14.93 20.52 -4.79
N PRO A 231 -14.63 21.00 -6.02
CA PRO A 231 -14.20 20.15 -7.12
C PRO A 231 -12.99 19.30 -6.72
N LYS A 232 -13.11 17.98 -6.86
CA LYS A 232 -12.00 17.04 -6.66
C LYS A 232 -11.15 16.99 -7.92
N ILE A 233 -10.18 17.89 -8.00
CA ILE A 233 -9.28 18.02 -9.14
C ILE A 233 -8.11 17.07 -8.96
N ASP A 234 -7.93 16.17 -9.92
CA ASP A 234 -6.78 15.25 -9.96
C ASP A 234 -5.46 16.04 -10.06
N PRO A 235 -4.38 15.57 -9.43
CA PRO A 235 -3.09 16.25 -9.47
C PRO A 235 -2.50 16.31 -10.88
N GLU A 236 -1.74 17.38 -11.17
CA GLU A 236 -1.10 17.57 -12.47
C GLU A 236 0.01 16.53 -12.73
N PRO A 237 0.20 16.11 -14.00
CA PRO A 237 1.30 15.22 -14.36
C PRO A 237 2.65 15.90 -14.19
N SER A 238 3.65 15.17 -13.68
CA SER A 238 5.04 15.65 -13.63
C SER A 238 5.71 15.55 -15.00
N ASN A 239 6.39 16.62 -15.42
CA ASN A 239 7.17 16.64 -16.65
C ASN A 239 8.46 15.80 -16.56
N GLN A 240 8.90 15.45 -15.35
CA GLN A 240 10.18 14.80 -15.09
C GLN A 240 10.11 13.26 -15.21
N VAL A 241 8.91 12.68 -15.32
CA VAL A 241 8.78 11.23 -15.45
C VAL A 241 9.32 10.75 -16.81
N PRO A 242 10.13 9.67 -16.84
CA PRO A 242 10.65 9.12 -18.09
C PRO A 242 9.56 8.35 -18.85
N ILE A 243 9.73 8.23 -20.16
CA ILE A 243 8.97 7.26 -20.98
C ILE A 243 9.58 5.88 -20.71
N LEU A 244 8.74 4.91 -20.35
CA LEU A 244 9.20 3.60 -19.87
C LEU A 244 8.48 2.45 -20.57
N PRO A 245 9.14 1.30 -20.75
CA PRO A 245 8.49 0.11 -21.27
C PRO A 245 7.54 -0.49 -20.22
N PRO A 246 6.54 -1.29 -20.64
CA PRO A 246 5.51 -1.85 -19.76
C PRO A 246 6.07 -2.61 -18.54
N ALA A 247 7.13 -3.41 -18.74
CA ALA A 247 7.78 -4.15 -17.66
C ALA A 247 8.24 -3.26 -16.49
N GLN A 248 8.78 -2.08 -16.81
CA GLN A 248 9.24 -1.12 -15.80
C GLN A 248 8.06 -0.39 -15.16
N LEU A 249 7.02 -0.06 -15.93
CA LEU A 249 5.82 0.56 -15.40
C LEU A 249 5.07 -0.35 -14.43
N VAL A 250 4.93 -1.65 -14.75
CA VAL A 250 4.35 -2.64 -13.83
C VAL A 250 5.08 -2.64 -12.49
N ARG A 251 6.42 -2.54 -12.47
CA ARG A 251 7.22 -2.43 -11.23
C ARG A 251 7.12 -1.08 -10.53
N LYS A 252 6.73 -0.02 -11.24
CA LYS A 252 6.49 1.33 -10.69
C LYS A 252 5.06 1.55 -10.21
N MET A 253 4.14 0.63 -10.49
CA MET A 253 2.80 0.64 -9.91
C MET A 253 2.92 0.51 -8.37
N ARG A 254 2.16 1.33 -7.64
CA ARG A 254 2.19 1.40 -6.17
C ARG A 254 0.84 1.15 -5.54
N TRP A 255 -0.23 1.59 -6.19
CA TRP A 255 -1.59 1.32 -5.74
C TRP A 255 -2.57 1.21 -6.90
N ILE A 256 -3.69 0.53 -6.64
CA ILE A 256 -4.93 0.52 -7.44
C ILE A 256 -6.10 0.78 -6.49
N THR A 257 -7.09 1.56 -6.91
CA THR A 257 -8.36 1.77 -6.20
C THR A 257 -9.50 1.01 -6.87
N LEU A 258 -10.27 0.27 -6.07
CA LEU A 258 -11.39 -0.58 -6.49
C LEU A 258 -12.70 -0.02 -5.93
N GLY A 259 -13.81 -0.17 -6.65
CA GLY A 259 -15.11 0.31 -6.18
C GLY A 259 -15.18 1.84 -6.17
N TYR A 260 -15.58 2.43 -5.04
CA TYR A 260 -15.50 3.87 -4.83
C TYR A 260 -14.06 4.37 -4.91
N GLN A 261 -13.80 5.34 -5.79
CA GLN A 261 -12.44 5.78 -6.08
C GLN A 261 -11.95 6.76 -5.00
N TYR A 262 -10.79 6.49 -4.42
CA TYR A 262 -10.20 7.33 -3.38
C TYR A 262 -9.54 8.58 -3.98
N HIS A 263 -9.91 9.76 -3.50
CA HIS A 263 -9.25 11.01 -3.88
C HIS A 263 -8.16 11.38 -2.86
N TRP A 264 -6.90 11.14 -3.22
CA TRP A 264 -5.74 11.34 -2.35
C TRP A 264 -5.62 12.75 -1.76
N PRO A 265 -5.81 13.85 -2.53
CA PRO A 265 -5.68 15.20 -1.98
C PRO A 265 -6.73 15.53 -0.91
N SER A 266 -8.00 15.17 -1.13
CA SER A 266 -9.07 15.44 -0.15
C SER A 266 -9.19 14.37 0.93
N LYS A 267 -8.56 13.20 0.73
CA LYS A 267 -8.68 12.01 1.58
C LYS A 267 -10.12 11.54 1.73
N THR A 268 -10.91 11.57 0.65
CA THR A 268 -12.32 11.17 0.62
C THR A 268 -12.66 10.47 -0.69
N TYR A 269 -13.69 9.62 -0.69
CA TYR A 269 -14.13 8.87 -1.86
C TYR A 269 -14.94 9.70 -2.86
N HIS A 270 -14.73 9.46 -4.16
CA HIS A 270 -15.69 9.82 -5.20
C HIS A 270 -16.84 8.81 -5.16
N PHE A 271 -18.06 9.30 -4.93
CA PHE A 271 -19.27 8.46 -4.97
C PHE A 271 -19.95 8.50 -6.34
N ASP A 272 -19.59 9.48 -7.17
CA ASP A 272 -19.99 9.67 -8.56
C ASP A 272 -19.11 8.89 -9.56
N GLN A 273 -17.86 8.61 -9.19
CA GLN A 273 -16.93 7.81 -9.98
C GLN A 273 -16.78 6.42 -9.32
N ASN A 274 -17.61 5.46 -9.75
CA ASN A 274 -17.51 4.09 -9.30
C ASN A 274 -16.96 3.16 -10.41
N ALA A 275 -15.97 2.36 -10.04
CA ALA A 275 -15.66 1.13 -10.75
C ALA A 275 -16.49 0.01 -10.12
N PRO A 276 -16.83 -1.07 -10.85
CA PRO A 276 -17.40 -2.25 -10.21
C PRO A 276 -16.40 -2.82 -9.20
N PHE A 277 -16.85 -3.05 -7.97
CA PHE A 277 -16.04 -3.75 -6.98
C PHE A 277 -15.94 -5.24 -7.35
N PRO A 278 -14.76 -5.88 -7.34
CA PRO A 278 -14.63 -7.28 -7.74
C PRO A 278 -15.45 -8.22 -6.85
N GLU A 279 -16.34 -9.01 -7.46
CA GLU A 279 -17.25 -9.91 -6.74
C GLU A 279 -16.52 -11.00 -5.95
N GLU A 280 -15.37 -11.46 -6.47
CA GLU A 280 -14.50 -12.39 -5.75
C GLU A 280 -14.02 -11.77 -4.42
N LEU A 281 -13.48 -10.55 -4.44
CA LEU A 281 -13.03 -9.86 -3.23
C LEU A 281 -14.19 -9.53 -2.28
N LYS A 282 -15.38 -9.24 -2.82
CA LYS A 282 -16.59 -9.01 -2.02
C LYS A 282 -16.96 -10.27 -1.24
N THR A 283 -17.02 -11.40 -1.92
CA THR A 283 -17.30 -12.72 -1.35
C THR A 283 -16.26 -13.08 -0.29
N LEU A 284 -14.98 -12.97 -0.62
CA LEU A 284 -13.87 -13.26 0.28
C LEU A 284 -13.91 -12.39 1.55
N SER A 285 -14.16 -11.09 1.39
CA SER A 285 -14.21 -10.15 2.52
C SER A 285 -15.41 -10.45 3.43
N LYS A 286 -16.59 -10.69 2.85
CA LYS A 286 -17.80 -11.06 3.62
C LYS A 286 -17.62 -12.39 4.36
N ALA A 287 -16.97 -13.37 3.74
CA ALA A 287 -16.63 -14.65 4.36
C ALA A 287 -15.72 -14.50 5.58
N VAL A 288 -14.69 -13.63 5.51
CA VAL A 288 -13.85 -13.32 6.69
C VAL A 288 -14.69 -12.70 7.80
N VAL A 289 -15.54 -11.72 7.48
CA VAL A 289 -16.40 -11.05 8.48
C VAL A 289 -17.37 -12.04 9.13
N ALA A 290 -17.96 -12.95 8.35
CA ALA A 290 -18.83 -14.02 8.87
C ALA A 290 -18.10 -14.95 9.83
N ALA A 291 -16.88 -15.36 9.51
CA ALA A 291 -16.13 -16.29 10.34
C ALA A 291 -15.66 -15.68 11.67
N ILE A 292 -15.40 -14.36 11.71
CA ILE A 292 -14.95 -13.66 12.92
C ILE A 292 -16.11 -13.15 13.81
N ASP A 293 -17.36 -13.33 13.39
CA ASP A 293 -18.52 -12.95 14.20
C ASP A 293 -18.50 -13.68 15.56
N GLY A 294 -18.51 -12.91 16.65
CA GLY A 294 -18.43 -13.41 18.03
C GLY A 294 -17.04 -13.85 18.51
N VAL A 295 -15.96 -13.51 17.77
CA VAL A 295 -14.56 -13.77 18.15
C VAL A 295 -13.97 -12.66 19.02
N GLY A 296 -14.26 -11.40 18.68
CA GLY A 296 -13.72 -10.20 19.36
C GLY A 296 -14.78 -9.42 20.14
N PRO A 297 -14.34 -8.34 20.84
CA PRO A 297 -15.26 -7.49 21.62
C PRO A 297 -16.16 -6.58 20.76
N TYR A 298 -15.88 -6.46 19.46
CA TYR A 298 -16.63 -5.65 18.51
C TYR A 298 -17.21 -6.52 17.39
N PRO A 299 -18.26 -7.33 17.66
CA PRO A 299 -18.90 -8.12 16.62
C PRO A 299 -19.60 -7.20 15.62
N TYR A 300 -19.53 -7.56 14.34
CA TYR A 300 -20.23 -6.89 13.25
C TYR A 300 -20.95 -7.97 12.43
N ALA A 301 -22.25 -7.81 12.21
CA ALA A 301 -23.03 -8.81 11.50
C ALA A 301 -22.57 -8.87 10.03
N ALA A 302 -22.26 -10.07 9.56
CA ALA A 302 -21.77 -10.26 8.19
C ALA A 302 -22.80 -9.84 7.12
N ASP A 303 -24.09 -9.91 7.43
CA ASP A 303 -25.16 -9.46 6.53
C ASP A 303 -25.18 -7.94 6.33
N ASP A 304 -24.67 -7.20 7.31
CA ASP A 304 -24.53 -5.73 7.23
C ASP A 304 -23.20 -5.31 6.57
N PHE A 305 -22.32 -6.28 6.23
CA PHE A 305 -21.03 -6.00 5.63
C PHE A 305 -21.11 -6.05 4.10
N VAL A 306 -20.71 -4.95 3.48
CA VAL A 306 -20.57 -4.84 2.03
C VAL A 306 -19.20 -4.26 1.71
N ALA A 307 -18.41 -4.98 0.92
CA ALA A 307 -17.17 -4.44 0.37
C ALA A 307 -17.49 -3.50 -0.80
N GLU A 308 -17.24 -2.20 -0.62
CA GLU A 308 -17.61 -1.16 -1.58
C GLU A 308 -16.40 -0.36 -2.10
N ALA A 309 -15.30 -0.34 -1.34
CA ALA A 309 -14.08 0.36 -1.67
C ALA A 309 -12.87 -0.51 -1.28
N GLY A 310 -11.81 -0.44 -2.08
CA GLY A 310 -10.60 -1.23 -1.82
C GLY A 310 -9.35 -0.59 -2.39
N VAL A 311 -8.21 -0.88 -1.77
CA VAL A 311 -6.90 -0.44 -2.24
C VAL A 311 -5.97 -1.66 -2.35
N VAL A 312 -5.46 -1.92 -3.55
CA VAL A 312 -4.39 -2.89 -3.76
C VAL A 312 -3.07 -2.15 -3.67
N ASN A 313 -2.22 -2.48 -2.70
CA ASN A 313 -0.90 -1.85 -2.55
C ASN A 313 0.20 -2.78 -3.05
N TYR A 314 1.17 -2.22 -3.78
CA TYR A 314 2.35 -2.91 -4.29
C TYR A 314 3.60 -2.39 -3.59
N TYR A 315 4.33 -3.30 -2.96
CA TYR A 315 5.56 -2.98 -2.23
C TYR A 315 6.76 -3.69 -2.86
N GLN A 316 7.75 -2.91 -3.24
CA GLN A 316 9.11 -3.38 -3.53
C GLN A 316 9.90 -3.52 -2.23
N LEU A 317 11.07 -4.18 -2.29
CA LEU A 317 11.91 -4.45 -1.11
C LEU A 317 12.30 -3.20 -0.29
N LYS A 318 12.42 -2.05 -0.95
CA LYS A 318 12.77 -0.76 -0.31
C LYS A 318 11.54 0.08 0.07
N ASP A 319 10.33 -0.31 -0.35
CA ASP A 319 9.12 0.46 -0.12
C ASP A 319 8.67 0.36 1.34
N ARG A 320 8.00 1.41 1.82
CA ARG A 320 7.53 1.54 3.21
C ARG A 320 6.17 2.22 3.25
N LEU A 321 5.32 1.77 4.14
CA LEU A 321 4.08 2.47 4.50
C LEU A 321 4.25 3.06 5.89
N MET A 322 4.24 4.39 5.99
CA MET A 322 4.40 5.07 7.27
C MET A 322 3.12 4.96 8.11
N GLY A 323 3.28 5.15 9.42
CA GLY A 323 2.16 5.20 10.36
C GLY A 323 1.08 6.21 9.93
N HIS A 324 -0.14 5.72 9.75
CA HIS A 324 -1.32 6.52 9.43
C HIS A 324 -2.56 5.87 10.07
N VAL A 325 -3.69 6.58 9.99
CA VAL A 325 -4.98 6.11 10.48
C VAL A 325 -5.98 6.28 9.34
N ASP A 326 -6.73 5.22 9.05
CA ASP A 326 -7.83 5.24 8.10
C ASP A 326 -9.02 5.98 8.72
N ARG A 327 -9.44 7.06 8.07
CA ARG A 327 -10.45 8.01 8.57
C ARG A 327 -11.43 8.45 7.50
N SER A 328 -11.39 7.78 6.35
CA SER A 328 -12.10 8.22 5.15
C SER A 328 -13.46 7.52 5.00
N GLU A 329 -13.61 6.39 5.68
CA GLU A 329 -14.81 5.58 5.77
C GLU A 329 -15.88 6.32 6.59
N LEU A 330 -17.11 6.27 6.09
CA LEU A 330 -18.26 6.88 6.76
C LEU A 330 -18.70 6.05 7.97
N ASN A 331 -18.87 4.74 7.74
CA ASN A 331 -19.13 3.75 8.78
C ASN A 331 -17.79 3.30 9.39
N LYS A 332 -17.57 3.59 10.68
CA LYS A 332 -16.36 3.20 11.42
C LYS A 332 -16.56 1.93 12.25
N ASP A 333 -17.79 1.41 12.29
CA ASP A 333 -18.13 0.18 13.00
C ASP A 333 -17.88 -1.05 12.12
N ALA A 334 -17.97 -0.88 10.78
CA ALA A 334 -17.65 -1.93 9.83
C ALA A 334 -16.16 -2.31 9.87
N PRO A 335 -15.82 -3.60 9.81
CA PRO A 335 -14.43 -4.06 9.82
C PRO A 335 -13.69 -3.71 8.52
N LEU A 336 -12.39 -3.45 8.63
CA LEU A 336 -11.47 -3.41 7.49
C LEU A 336 -10.82 -4.78 7.29
N VAL A 337 -11.00 -5.36 6.11
CA VAL A 337 -10.40 -6.66 5.75
C VAL A 337 -9.13 -6.43 4.93
N SER A 338 -8.01 -6.95 5.41
CA SER A 338 -6.71 -6.86 4.74
C SER A 338 -6.20 -8.25 4.37
N PHE A 339 -5.98 -8.47 3.08
CA PHE A 339 -5.37 -9.68 2.57
C PHE A 339 -3.90 -9.43 2.25
N ARG A 340 -3.03 -10.32 2.72
CA ARG A 340 -1.60 -10.30 2.39
C ARG A 340 -1.24 -11.52 1.57
N GLN A 341 -0.67 -11.27 0.39
CA GLN A 341 0.01 -12.30 -0.39
C GLN A 341 1.50 -12.32 -0.03
N PRO A 342 2.12 -13.49 0.18
CA PRO A 342 3.55 -13.58 0.47
C PRO A 342 4.38 -13.17 -0.75
N SER A 343 5.56 -12.60 -0.51
CA SER A 343 6.60 -12.49 -1.54
C SER A 343 7.25 -13.84 -1.78
N ASP A 344 7.84 -14.05 -2.97
CA ASP A 344 8.39 -15.32 -3.49
C ASP A 344 9.37 -16.08 -2.58
N SER A 345 9.85 -15.50 -1.47
CA SER A 345 10.63 -16.25 -0.47
C SER A 345 9.84 -17.36 0.25
N ALA A 346 8.53 -17.48 0.01
CA ALA A 346 7.69 -18.61 0.42
C ALA A 346 7.42 -19.63 -0.71
N TRP A 347 7.91 -19.40 -1.94
CA TRP A 347 7.67 -20.26 -3.11
C TRP A 347 9.00 -20.64 -3.77
N PRO A 348 9.67 -21.74 -3.34
CA PRO A 348 10.96 -22.10 -3.89
C PRO A 348 10.95 -22.57 -5.36
N ASN A 349 9.79 -22.63 -6.04
CA ASN A 349 9.70 -23.10 -7.43
C ASN A 349 8.66 -22.32 -8.24
N LEU A 350 9.08 -21.19 -8.81
CA LEU A 350 8.46 -20.56 -9.98
C LEU A 350 9.59 -20.13 -10.92
N TYR A 351 10.01 -21.05 -11.78
CA TYR A 351 10.72 -20.77 -13.03
C TYR A 351 9.83 -21.20 -14.19
#